data_AF-A0AAV3XJE7-F1
#
_entry.id   AF-A0AAV3XJE7-F1
#
_cell.length_a   1.000
_cell.length_b   1.000
_cell.length_c   1.000
_cell.angle_alpha   90.00
_cell.angle_beta   90.00
_cell.angle_gamma   90.00
#
_symmetry.space_group_name_H-M   'P 1'
#
loop_
_entity.id
_entity.type
_entity.pdbx_description
1 polymer ?
#
loop_
_entity_poly.entity_id
_entity_poly.type
_entity_poly.pdbx_seq_one_letter_code
_entity_poly.pdbx_strand_id
1 'polypeptide(L)'
;MTVESKSSVIPAVATTLTEAASAFRGTTQVRPKAAAVVSALLEAEKAAKQQRLTYPLESLLGSWRLCFVTTAKAKEQSGIVRGRGWYLPKIFIKAHISFSKPVEMVEKPGAAAIGNQLEVGAFTLKLTGPALYLGKKNLLAFDFYQMQLSLFGRVIYNGNFRKGQGQEKDFYQQSIGELAFFSFFIVTEDFIAARGRGGGLALWIRDN
;
A
#
# COMPACT_ATOMS: atom_id res chain seq x y z
N MET A 1 -13.28 18.28 32.52
CA MET A 1 -12.41 18.15 31.32
C MET A 1 -11.56 16.92 31.52
N THR A 2 -11.99 15.78 30.98
CA THR A 2 -11.31 14.49 31.11
C THR A 2 -10.19 14.44 30.07
N VAL A 3 -8.96 14.37 30.56
CA VAL A 3 -7.79 14.10 29.73
C VAL A 3 -7.85 12.61 29.38
N GLU A 4 -8.34 12.28 28.19
CA GLU A 4 -8.24 10.91 27.69
C GLU A 4 -6.76 10.53 27.57
N SER A 5 -6.41 9.45 28.28
CA SER A 5 -5.10 8.86 28.32
C SER A 5 -4.66 8.45 26.91
N LYS A 6 -3.53 8.97 26.43
CA LYS A 6 -2.89 8.58 25.16
C LYS A 6 -2.59 7.08 25.06
N SER A 7 -2.68 6.33 26.15
CA SER A 7 -2.41 4.89 26.18
C SER A 7 -3.56 4.03 25.64
N SER A 8 -4.80 4.52 25.59
CA SER A 8 -5.97 3.77 25.10
C SER A 8 -6.26 3.95 23.59
N VAL A 9 -5.58 4.90 22.94
CA VAL A 9 -5.81 5.25 21.53
C VAL A 9 -5.22 4.19 20.59
N ILE A 10 -4.07 3.60 20.94
CA ILE A 10 -3.36 2.62 20.10
C ILE A 10 -4.16 1.31 19.93
N PRO A 11 -4.75 0.73 21.00
CA PRO A 11 -5.65 -0.43 20.88
C PRO A 11 -6.87 -0.15 19.99
N ALA A 12 -7.54 1.00 20.19
CA ALA A 12 -8.78 1.33 19.47
C ALA A 12 -8.57 1.53 17.95
N VAL A 13 -7.45 2.14 17.57
CA VAL A 13 -7.05 2.31 16.16
C VAL A 13 -6.77 0.96 15.50
N ALA A 14 -6.01 0.10 16.17
CA ALA A 14 -5.73 -1.24 15.69
C ALA A 14 -7.02 -2.06 15.52
N THR A 15 -7.99 -1.90 16.44
CA THR A 15 -9.31 -2.56 16.34
C THR A 15 -10.06 -2.14 15.08
N THR A 16 -10.20 -0.84 14.80
CA THR A 16 -10.97 -0.36 13.65
C THR A 16 -10.41 -0.85 12.31
N LEU A 17 -9.08 -0.86 12.16
CA LEU A 17 -8.42 -1.33 10.93
C LEU A 17 -8.52 -2.86 10.78
N THR A 18 -8.43 -3.59 11.90
CA THR A 18 -8.63 -5.05 11.93
C THR A 18 -10.07 -5.43 11.57
N GLU A 19 -11.06 -4.70 12.08
CA GLU A 19 -12.47 -4.87 11.71
C GLU A 19 -12.71 -4.57 10.22
N ALA A 20 -12.11 -3.50 9.69
CA ALA A 20 -12.20 -3.15 8.28
C ALA A 20 -11.59 -4.25 7.38
N ALA A 21 -10.42 -4.79 7.77
CA ALA A 21 -9.78 -5.92 7.09
C ALA A 21 -10.66 -7.19 7.14
N SER A 22 -11.20 -7.52 8.32
CA SER A 22 -12.05 -8.68 8.55
C SER A 22 -13.36 -8.62 7.77
N ALA A 23 -14.04 -7.47 7.79
CA ALA A 23 -15.25 -7.24 6.99
C ALA A 23 -14.95 -7.33 5.48
N PHE A 24 -13.76 -6.90 5.05
CA PHE A 24 -13.34 -7.06 3.66
C PHE A 24 -12.95 -8.50 3.30
N ARG A 25 -12.54 -9.33 4.25
CA ARG A 25 -12.41 -10.79 4.04
C ARG A 25 -13.77 -11.50 4.05
N GLY A 26 -14.78 -10.89 4.66
CA GLY A 26 -16.09 -11.51 4.87
C GLY A 26 -16.14 -12.37 6.12
N THR A 27 -15.14 -12.25 7.01
CA THR A 27 -15.10 -12.97 8.29
C THR A 27 -15.98 -12.32 9.36
N THR A 28 -16.35 -11.05 9.18
CA THR A 28 -17.29 -10.32 10.05
C THR A 28 -18.34 -9.58 9.22
N GLN A 29 -19.54 -9.43 9.78
CA GLN A 29 -20.61 -8.63 9.15
C GLN A 29 -20.49 -7.13 9.45
N VAL A 30 -19.86 -6.77 10.58
CA VAL A 30 -19.73 -5.37 11.00
C VAL A 30 -18.62 -4.71 10.21
N ARG A 31 -19.00 -3.78 9.32
CA ARG A 31 -18.09 -2.99 8.51
C ARG A 31 -17.99 -1.56 9.06
N PRO A 32 -16.81 -1.10 9.51
CA PRO A 32 -16.64 0.27 9.96
C PRO A 32 -16.97 1.28 8.86
N LYS A 33 -17.57 2.40 9.24
CA LYS A 33 -17.85 3.52 8.34
C LYS A 33 -16.54 4.06 7.76
N ALA A 34 -16.56 4.47 6.49
CA ALA A 34 -15.36 4.94 5.79
C ALA A 34 -14.63 6.07 6.55
N ALA A 35 -15.36 7.02 7.15
CA ALA A 35 -14.76 8.10 7.94
C ALA A 35 -13.97 7.58 9.16
N ALA A 36 -14.48 6.54 9.84
CA ALA A 36 -13.79 5.91 10.97
C ALA A 36 -12.49 5.23 10.52
N VAL A 37 -12.50 4.55 9.36
CA VAL A 37 -11.29 3.96 8.77
C VAL A 37 -10.26 5.02 8.41
N VAL A 38 -10.67 6.15 7.82
CA VAL A 38 -9.74 7.25 7.52
C VAL A 38 -9.14 7.83 8.79
N SER A 39 -9.95 8.04 9.83
CA SER A 39 -9.48 8.52 11.13
C SER A 39 -8.44 7.56 11.71
N ALA A 40 -8.76 6.27 11.75
CA ALA A 40 -7.86 5.24 12.26
C ALA A 40 -6.54 5.16 11.46
N LEU A 41 -6.58 5.29 10.12
CA LEU A 41 -5.35 5.33 9.30
C LEU A 41 -4.48 6.55 9.63
N LEU A 42 -5.08 7.73 9.85
CA LEU A 42 -4.35 8.95 10.19
C LEU A 42 -3.73 8.87 11.59
N GLU A 43 -4.47 8.35 12.57
CA GLU A 43 -3.98 8.13 13.93
C GLU A 43 -2.86 7.09 13.97
N ALA A 44 -3.00 5.99 13.22
CA ALA A 44 -1.96 4.98 13.08
C ALA A 44 -0.66 5.57 12.48
N GLU A 45 -0.79 6.39 11.43
CA GLU A 45 0.37 7.06 10.83
C GLU A 45 1.07 7.99 11.83
N LYS A 46 0.29 8.75 12.61
CA LYS A 46 0.81 9.63 13.66
C LYS A 46 1.52 8.84 14.74
N ALA A 47 0.92 7.75 15.22
CA ALA A 47 1.49 6.88 16.24
C ALA A 47 2.80 6.24 15.76
N ALA A 48 2.83 5.71 14.54
CA ALA A 48 4.04 5.11 13.95
C ALA A 48 5.21 6.11 13.86
N LYS A 49 4.93 7.38 13.52
CA LYS A 49 5.93 8.45 13.51
C LYS A 49 6.44 8.80 14.91
N GLN A 50 5.55 8.88 15.90
CA GLN A 50 5.90 9.19 17.29
C GLN A 50 6.74 8.08 17.92
N GLN A 51 6.37 6.83 17.68
CA GLN A 51 7.06 5.64 18.20
C GLN A 51 8.29 5.25 17.36
N ARG A 52 8.50 5.89 16.20
CA ARG A 52 9.57 5.60 15.25
C ARG A 52 9.58 4.11 14.86
N LEU A 53 8.40 3.54 14.63
CA LEU A 53 8.26 2.14 14.24
C LEU A 53 9.02 1.88 12.94
N THR A 54 9.74 0.75 12.91
CA THR A 54 10.45 0.26 11.73
C THR A 54 10.01 -1.16 11.42
N TYR A 55 9.82 -1.47 10.14
CA TYR A 55 9.45 -2.81 9.69
C TYR A 55 10.57 -3.38 8.80
N PRO A 56 10.86 -4.69 8.88
CA PRO A 56 11.76 -5.34 7.95
C PRO A 56 11.08 -5.51 6.57
N LEU A 57 11.88 -5.56 5.50
CA LEU A 57 11.36 -5.75 4.13
C LEU A 57 10.60 -7.09 4.01
N GLU A 58 11.07 -8.11 4.72
CA GLU A 58 10.53 -9.46 4.73
C GLU A 58 9.05 -9.48 5.10
N SER A 59 8.62 -8.60 6.01
CA SER A 59 7.21 -8.50 6.41
C SER A 59 6.30 -7.97 5.31
N LEU A 60 6.84 -7.28 4.30
CA LEU A 60 6.09 -6.79 3.14
C LEU A 60 5.97 -7.82 2.01
N LEU A 61 6.79 -8.87 2.01
CA LEU A 61 6.80 -9.85 0.92
C LEU A 61 5.46 -10.60 0.83
N GLY A 62 5.02 -10.81 -0.41
CA GLY A 62 3.76 -11.48 -0.74
C GLY A 62 2.83 -10.62 -1.60
N SER A 63 1.58 -11.10 -1.73
CA SER A 63 0.50 -10.41 -2.44
C SER A 63 -0.46 -9.79 -1.43
N TRP A 64 -0.91 -8.58 -1.73
CA TRP A 64 -1.79 -7.80 -0.86
C TRP A 64 -2.95 -7.25 -1.66
N ARG A 65 -4.17 -7.64 -1.29
CA ARG A 65 -5.40 -7.17 -1.93
C ARG A 65 -5.84 -5.84 -1.33
N LEU A 66 -6.07 -4.86 -2.20
CA LEU A 66 -6.52 -3.54 -1.80
C LEU A 66 -7.93 -3.59 -1.24
N CYS A 67 -8.07 -3.12 0.00
CA CYS A 67 -9.31 -3.12 0.76
C CYS A 67 -9.96 -1.73 0.77
N PHE A 68 -9.17 -0.70 1.10
CA PHE A 68 -9.64 0.66 1.32
C PHE A 68 -8.63 1.68 0.80
N VAL A 69 -9.11 2.75 0.19
CA VAL A 69 -8.27 3.86 -0.29
C VAL A 69 -8.91 5.21 -0.03
N THR A 70 -8.09 6.26 0.01
CA THR A 70 -8.55 7.65 0.03
C THR A 70 -8.16 8.39 -1.24
N THR A 71 -8.87 9.49 -1.52
CA THR A 71 -8.36 10.51 -2.44
C THR A 71 -7.01 11.06 -2.00
N ALA A 72 -6.31 11.72 -2.93
CA ALA A 72 -5.11 12.47 -2.63
C ALA A 72 -5.30 13.45 -1.45
N LYS A 73 -4.21 13.71 -0.73
CA LYS A 73 -4.13 14.68 0.39
C LYS A 73 -5.03 14.38 1.60
N ALA A 74 -5.23 13.11 1.97
CA ALA A 74 -5.92 12.77 3.21
C ALA A 74 -5.14 13.31 4.43
N LYS A 75 -5.77 14.21 5.20
CA LYS A 75 -5.17 14.88 6.35
C LYS A 75 -6.22 15.14 7.42
N GLU A 76 -5.81 15.05 8.67
CA GLU A 76 -6.56 15.62 9.78
C GLU A 76 -6.08 17.06 10.00
N GLN A 77 -7.00 18.02 10.04
CA GLN A 77 -6.70 19.41 10.39
C GLN A 77 -7.75 19.90 11.39
N SER A 78 -7.30 20.27 12.59
CA SER A 78 -8.15 20.78 13.67
C SER A 78 -9.34 19.86 14.02
N GLY A 79 -9.11 18.54 14.06
CA GLY A 79 -10.13 17.54 14.35
C GLY A 79 -11.07 17.20 13.18
N ILE A 80 -10.90 17.84 12.02
CA ILE A 80 -11.68 17.55 10.81
C ILE A 80 -10.84 16.69 9.86
N VAL A 81 -11.36 15.51 9.53
CA VAL A 81 -10.77 14.62 8.54
C VAL A 81 -11.09 15.14 7.13
N ARG A 82 -10.07 15.65 6.44
CA ARG A 82 -10.13 16.00 5.02
C ARG A 82 -9.65 14.84 4.18
N GLY A 83 -10.53 14.27 3.35
CA GLY A 83 -10.24 13.19 2.42
C GLY A 83 -11.41 12.20 2.35
N ARG A 84 -11.91 11.91 1.14
CA ARG A 84 -12.97 10.91 0.97
C ARG A 84 -12.30 9.54 0.80
N GLY A 85 -12.65 8.61 1.69
CA GLY A 85 -12.22 7.21 1.61
C GLY A 85 -13.35 6.30 1.14
N TRP A 86 -13.01 5.20 0.48
CA TRP A 86 -13.96 4.17 0.09
C TRP A 86 -13.31 2.80 0.13
N TYR A 87 -14.15 1.78 0.36
CA TYR A 87 -13.77 0.40 0.16
C TYR A 87 -13.83 0.03 -1.31
N LEU A 88 -12.94 -0.86 -1.74
CA LEU A 88 -12.98 -1.38 -3.09
C LEU A 88 -14.18 -2.36 -3.28
N PRO A 89 -14.95 -2.27 -4.37
CA PRO A 89 -16.01 -3.24 -4.64
C PRO A 89 -15.45 -4.64 -4.92
N LYS A 90 -15.78 -5.64 -4.09
CA LYS A 90 -15.23 -7.01 -4.21
C LYS A 90 -15.73 -7.78 -5.45
N ILE A 91 -16.91 -7.43 -5.95
CA ILE A 91 -17.65 -8.22 -6.94
C ILE A 91 -17.00 -8.17 -8.32
N PHE A 92 -16.51 -7.00 -8.73
CA PHE A 92 -16.01 -6.77 -10.08
C PHE A 92 -14.62 -6.15 -10.13
N ILE A 93 -14.00 -5.83 -8.98
CA ILE A 93 -12.63 -5.31 -8.93
C ILE A 93 -11.78 -6.16 -8.00
N LYS A 94 -10.63 -6.61 -8.51
CA LYS A 94 -9.54 -7.12 -7.69
C LYS A 94 -8.30 -6.30 -7.99
N ALA A 95 -7.84 -5.53 -7.01
CA ALA A 95 -6.59 -4.79 -7.11
C ALA A 95 -5.60 -5.37 -6.11
N HIS A 96 -4.42 -5.75 -6.59
CA HIS A 96 -3.34 -6.33 -5.79
C HIS A 96 -2.08 -5.51 -5.94
N ILE A 97 -1.34 -5.40 -4.84
CA ILE A 97 0.05 -4.99 -4.85
C ILE A 97 0.88 -6.16 -4.34
N SER A 98 2.00 -6.44 -4.98
CA SER A 98 2.89 -7.51 -4.57
C SER A 98 4.32 -7.02 -4.41
N PHE A 99 5.01 -7.62 -3.45
CA PHE A 99 6.43 -7.37 -3.20
C PHE A 99 7.15 -8.70 -3.17
N SER A 100 8.27 -8.77 -3.88
CA SER A 100 9.08 -9.97 -4.01
C SER A 100 10.57 -9.63 -3.99
N LYS A 101 11.42 -10.64 -3.82
CA LYS A 101 12.85 -10.48 -4.04
C LYS A 101 13.09 -10.17 -5.54
N PRO A 102 14.11 -9.37 -5.88
CA PRO A 102 14.44 -9.13 -7.28
C PRO A 102 14.81 -10.45 -7.97
N VAL A 103 14.47 -10.56 -9.26
CA VAL A 103 14.76 -11.77 -10.06
C VAL A 103 16.25 -11.90 -10.32
N GLU A 104 16.92 -10.76 -10.52
CA GLU A 104 18.37 -10.67 -10.70
C GLU A 104 19.06 -10.31 -9.37
N MET A 105 20.30 -10.75 -9.19
CA MET A 105 21.10 -10.33 -8.04
C MET A 105 21.43 -8.84 -8.16
N VAL A 106 20.78 -8.04 -7.33
CA VAL A 106 21.08 -6.62 -7.16
C VAL A 106 21.90 -6.46 -5.89
N GLU A 107 23.13 -5.97 -6.01
CA GLU A 107 24.01 -5.64 -4.88
C GLU A 107 23.60 -4.34 -4.16
N LYS A 108 22.32 -4.23 -3.80
CA LYS A 108 21.79 -3.11 -3.04
C LYS A 108 20.89 -3.61 -1.91
N PRO A 109 21.26 -3.36 -0.64
CA PRO A 109 20.40 -3.70 0.49
C PRO A 109 19.00 -3.09 0.34
N GLY A 110 17.98 -3.92 0.58
CA GLY A 110 16.58 -3.51 0.42
C GLY A 110 16.07 -3.50 -1.02
N ALA A 111 16.85 -3.97 -2.01
CA ALA A 111 16.34 -4.20 -3.36
C ALA A 111 15.20 -5.22 -3.35
N ALA A 112 14.14 -4.91 -4.09
CA ALA A 112 12.93 -5.71 -4.21
C ALA A 112 12.36 -5.53 -5.62
N ALA A 113 11.35 -6.34 -5.96
CA ALA A 113 10.48 -6.13 -7.11
C ALA A 113 9.06 -5.84 -6.64
N ILE A 114 8.38 -4.94 -7.34
CA ILE A 114 6.98 -4.57 -7.11
C ILE A 114 6.10 -5.02 -8.27
N GLY A 115 4.92 -5.50 -7.94
CA GLY A 115 3.82 -5.70 -8.88
C GLY A 115 2.59 -4.90 -8.45
N ASN A 116 1.86 -4.34 -9.41
CA ASN A 116 0.53 -3.79 -9.20
C ASN A 116 -0.40 -4.38 -10.25
N GLN A 117 -1.47 -5.04 -9.82
CA GLN A 117 -2.40 -5.75 -10.69
C GLN A 117 -3.82 -5.26 -10.45
N LEU A 118 -4.54 -4.96 -11.51
CA LEU A 118 -5.94 -4.58 -11.50
C LEU A 118 -6.72 -5.51 -12.44
N GLU A 119 -7.68 -6.22 -11.89
CA GLU A 119 -8.65 -7.05 -12.62
C GLU A 119 -10.02 -6.40 -12.54
N VAL A 120 -10.64 -6.21 -13.70
CA VAL A 120 -12.03 -5.74 -13.83
C VAL A 120 -12.74 -6.60 -14.86
N GLY A 121 -13.64 -7.47 -14.40
CA GLY A 121 -14.29 -8.46 -15.26
C GLY A 121 -13.27 -9.35 -15.98
N ALA A 122 -13.31 -9.36 -17.32
CA ALA A 122 -12.39 -10.14 -18.15
C ALA A 122 -11.04 -9.46 -18.41
N PHE A 123 -10.87 -8.21 -17.97
CA PHE A 123 -9.67 -7.42 -18.21
C PHE A 123 -8.70 -7.49 -17.03
N THR A 124 -7.42 -7.69 -17.32
CA THR A 124 -6.33 -7.63 -16.34
C THR A 124 -5.24 -6.68 -16.83
N LEU A 125 -4.91 -5.68 -16.02
CA LEU A 125 -3.73 -4.85 -16.18
C LEU A 125 -2.73 -5.23 -15.08
N LYS A 126 -1.49 -5.51 -15.45
CA LYS A 126 -0.39 -5.74 -14.51
C LYS A 126 0.76 -4.80 -14.84
N LEU A 127 1.28 -4.13 -13.83
CA LEU A 127 2.47 -3.28 -13.88
C LEU A 127 3.54 -3.91 -13.00
N THR A 128 4.78 -3.95 -13.49
CA THR A 128 5.92 -4.49 -12.75
C THR A 128 7.14 -3.58 -12.91
N GLY A 129 8.03 -3.64 -11.92
CA GLY A 129 9.30 -2.95 -11.94
C GLY A 129 10.05 -3.04 -10.61
N PRO A 130 11.16 -2.31 -10.47
CA PRO A 130 12.03 -2.42 -9.33
C PRO A 130 11.47 -1.63 -8.16
N ALA A 131 11.84 -2.08 -6.97
CA ALA A 131 11.58 -1.40 -5.71
C ALA A 131 12.86 -1.35 -4.86
N LEU A 132 12.92 -0.34 -4.00
CA LEU A 132 13.98 -0.15 -3.04
C LEU A 132 13.36 0.22 -1.69
N TYR A 133 13.54 -0.67 -0.72
CA TYR A 133 13.13 -0.46 0.65
C TYR A 133 14.28 0.12 1.47
N LEU A 134 14.09 1.34 1.97
CA LEU A 134 15.16 2.06 2.67
C LEU A 134 15.29 1.67 4.14
N GLY A 135 14.29 0.98 4.70
CA GLY A 135 14.14 0.70 6.14
C GLY A 135 13.86 1.95 6.98
N LYS A 136 14.58 3.05 6.74
CA LYS A 136 14.36 4.34 7.39
C LYS A 136 13.02 4.93 6.96
N LYS A 137 12.18 5.27 7.95
CA LYS A 137 10.81 5.79 7.76
C LYS A 137 9.87 4.82 7.03
N ASN A 138 10.22 3.53 6.96
CA ASN A 138 9.45 2.49 6.27
C ASN A 138 9.09 2.87 4.82
N LEU A 139 10.04 3.50 4.12
CA LEU A 139 9.83 4.03 2.79
C LEU A 139 10.25 3.00 1.75
N LEU A 140 9.33 2.67 0.85
CA LEU A 140 9.55 1.85 -0.33
C LEU A 140 9.42 2.75 -1.56
N ALA A 141 10.55 3.03 -2.21
CA ALA A 141 10.56 3.69 -3.51
C ALA A 141 10.39 2.64 -4.60
N PHE A 142 9.74 2.99 -5.69
CA PHE A 142 9.52 2.06 -6.79
C PHE A 142 9.30 2.80 -8.10
N ASP A 143 9.37 2.03 -9.17
CA ASP A 143 9.11 2.49 -10.51
C ASP A 143 8.48 1.35 -11.33
N PHE A 144 7.55 1.68 -12.21
CA PHE A 144 6.95 0.69 -13.12
C PHE A 144 7.47 0.96 -14.52
N TYR A 145 8.02 -0.06 -15.17
CA TYR A 145 8.49 0.04 -16.55
C TYR A 145 7.85 -0.98 -17.48
N GLN A 146 7.37 -2.11 -16.94
CA GLN A 146 6.75 -3.19 -17.70
C GLN A 146 5.25 -3.21 -17.45
N MET A 147 4.50 -3.42 -18.52
CA MET A 147 3.05 -3.54 -18.51
C MET A 147 2.63 -4.80 -19.24
N GLN A 148 1.67 -5.52 -18.65
CA GLN A 148 0.96 -6.62 -19.28
C GLN A 148 -0.54 -6.32 -19.27
N LEU A 149 -1.18 -6.47 -20.43
CA LEU A 149 -2.63 -6.43 -20.59
C LEU A 149 -3.13 -7.81 -20.98
N SER A 150 -4.16 -8.28 -20.29
CA SER A 150 -4.81 -9.56 -20.59
C SER A 150 -6.31 -9.37 -20.74
N LEU A 151 -6.90 -10.13 -21.66
CA LEU A 151 -8.34 -10.19 -21.89
C LEU A 151 -8.79 -11.66 -21.92
N PHE A 152 -9.79 -12.02 -21.13
CA PHE A 152 -10.23 -13.41 -20.93
C PHE A 152 -9.08 -14.35 -20.57
N GLY A 153 -8.15 -13.89 -19.73
CA GLY A 153 -6.97 -14.65 -19.30
C GLY A 153 -5.87 -14.79 -20.37
N ARG A 154 -6.05 -14.25 -21.58
CA ARG A 154 -5.03 -14.26 -22.64
C ARG A 154 -4.27 -12.94 -22.64
N VAL A 155 -2.94 -13.01 -22.66
CA VAL A 155 -2.08 -11.83 -22.77
C VAL A 155 -2.24 -11.26 -24.18
N ILE A 156 -2.72 -10.01 -24.28
CA ILE A 156 -2.87 -9.28 -25.54
C ILE A 156 -1.76 -8.25 -25.74
N TYR A 157 -1.08 -7.87 -24.65
CA TYR A 157 0.09 -7.01 -24.68
C TYR A 157 1.01 -7.36 -23.52
N ASN A 158 2.32 -7.41 -23.79
CA ASN A 158 3.36 -7.47 -22.78
C ASN A 158 4.55 -6.69 -23.31
N GLY A 159 4.93 -5.63 -22.62
CA GLY A 159 6.03 -4.80 -23.08
C GLY A 159 6.40 -3.70 -22.10
N ASN A 160 7.55 -3.09 -22.40
CA ASN A 160 8.03 -1.95 -21.64
C ASN A 160 7.43 -0.66 -22.21
N PHE A 161 6.91 0.19 -21.34
CA PHE A 161 6.31 1.47 -21.74
C PHE A 161 7.22 2.67 -21.46
N ARG A 162 8.34 2.47 -20.75
CA ARG A 162 9.44 3.45 -20.70
C ARG A 162 10.35 3.31 -21.93
N LYS A 163 10.38 4.35 -22.76
CA LYS A 163 11.33 4.47 -23.87
C LYS A 163 12.74 4.79 -23.31
N GLY A 164 13.69 3.86 -23.37
CA GLY A 164 15.11 4.10 -23.03
C GLY A 164 15.86 2.84 -22.55
N GLN A 165 17.17 2.76 -22.82
CA GLN A 165 18.05 1.61 -22.54
C GLN A 165 18.53 1.47 -21.06
N GLY A 166 17.96 2.20 -20.10
CA GLY A 166 18.44 2.27 -18.70
C GLY A 166 17.47 1.76 -17.62
N GLN A 167 16.65 0.74 -17.91
CA GLN A 167 15.39 0.51 -17.19
C GLN A 167 15.47 0.10 -15.70
N GLU A 168 16.61 -0.39 -15.21
CA GLU A 168 16.77 -0.82 -13.80
C GLU A 168 18.03 -0.25 -13.13
N LYS A 169 19.14 -0.14 -13.87
CA LYS A 169 20.37 0.49 -13.34
C LYS A 169 20.18 1.97 -13.02
N ASP A 170 19.37 2.69 -13.79
CA ASP A 170 19.08 4.10 -13.53
C ASP A 170 18.22 4.28 -12.27
N PHE A 171 17.29 3.35 -11.99
CA PHE A 171 16.40 3.41 -10.82
C PHE A 171 17.19 3.46 -9.51
N TYR A 172 18.21 2.62 -9.37
CA TYR A 172 19.00 2.57 -8.14
C TYR A 172 19.98 3.74 -7.99
N GLN A 173 20.17 4.56 -9.02
CA GLN A 173 21.01 5.76 -8.99
C GLN A 173 20.17 7.05 -8.81
N GLN A 174 18.89 7.02 -9.13
CA GLN A 174 17.96 8.15 -8.99
C GLN A 174 17.74 8.56 -7.54
N SER A 175 17.44 9.84 -7.35
CA SER A 175 17.06 10.35 -6.03
C SER A 175 15.65 9.86 -5.66
N ILE A 176 15.47 9.41 -4.42
CA ILE A 176 14.16 8.93 -3.92
C ILE A 176 13.07 10.02 -4.05
N GLY A 177 13.46 11.30 -4.02
CA GLY A 177 12.55 12.43 -4.17
C GLY A 177 11.89 12.55 -5.55
N GLU A 178 12.39 11.84 -6.55
CA GLU A 178 11.84 11.81 -7.91
C GLU A 178 10.98 10.57 -8.15
N LEU A 179 11.18 9.52 -7.34
CA LEU A 179 10.49 8.24 -7.48
C LEU A 179 9.08 8.26 -6.87
N ALA A 180 8.24 7.36 -7.36
CA ALA A 180 7.03 6.99 -6.65
C ALA A 180 7.43 6.25 -5.36
N PHE A 181 6.64 6.43 -4.30
CA PHE A 181 6.93 5.74 -3.04
C PHE A 181 5.67 5.49 -2.21
N PHE A 182 5.80 4.49 -1.34
CA PHE A 182 4.93 4.24 -0.20
C PHE A 182 5.69 4.46 1.11
N SER A 183 5.07 5.16 2.05
CA SER A 183 5.52 5.24 3.44
C SER A 183 4.60 4.36 4.27
N PHE A 184 5.08 3.18 4.66
CA PHE A 184 4.31 2.25 5.49
C PHE A 184 4.27 2.74 6.94
N PHE A 185 3.13 2.55 7.60
CA PHE A 185 2.98 2.89 9.01
C PHE A 185 2.34 1.77 9.83
N ILE A 186 1.67 0.82 9.18
CA ILE A 186 1.30 -0.47 9.78
C ILE A 186 1.74 -1.59 8.84
N VAL A 187 2.38 -2.61 9.41
CA VAL A 187 2.65 -3.89 8.76
C VAL A 187 2.36 -4.99 9.78
N THR A 188 1.41 -5.86 9.45
CA THR A 188 1.09 -7.07 10.22
C THR A 188 1.11 -8.27 9.28
N GLU A 189 0.93 -9.48 9.82
CA GLU A 189 0.75 -10.67 9.00
C GLU A 189 -0.51 -10.56 8.12
N ASP A 190 -1.54 -9.86 8.60
CA ASP A 190 -2.85 -9.82 7.97
C ASP A 190 -3.08 -8.63 7.04
N PHE A 191 -2.46 -7.49 7.32
CA PHE A 191 -2.72 -6.28 6.54
C PHE A 191 -1.55 -5.30 6.62
N ILE A 192 -1.49 -4.42 5.62
CA ILE A 192 -0.54 -3.32 5.54
C ILE A 192 -1.29 -2.02 5.30
N ALA A 193 -0.75 -0.93 5.84
CA ALA A 193 -1.25 0.41 5.58
C ALA A 193 -0.10 1.36 5.25
N ALA A 194 -0.32 2.18 4.20
CA ALA A 194 0.69 3.10 3.71
C ALA A 194 0.10 4.40 3.20
N ARG A 195 0.95 5.43 3.18
CA ARG A 195 0.70 6.69 2.49
C ARG A 195 1.50 6.71 1.20
N GLY A 196 0.85 6.98 0.07
CA GLY A 196 1.52 7.20 -1.21
C GLY A 196 2.07 8.62 -1.35
N ARG A 197 2.97 8.84 -2.32
CA ARG A 197 3.52 10.17 -2.68
C ARG A 197 2.45 11.28 -2.82
N GLY A 198 1.31 10.97 -3.45
CA GLY A 198 0.18 11.91 -3.61
C GLY A 198 -0.60 12.23 -2.33
N GLY A 199 -0.19 11.66 -1.19
CA GLY A 199 -0.81 11.88 0.11
C GLY A 199 -2.10 11.10 0.36
N GLY A 200 -2.48 10.20 -0.55
CA GLY A 200 -3.55 9.22 -0.30
C GLY A 200 -3.11 8.13 0.67
N LEU A 201 -4.05 7.60 1.44
CA LEU A 201 -3.87 6.48 2.35
C LEU A 201 -4.50 5.23 1.74
N ALA A 202 -3.92 4.08 2.04
CA ALA A 202 -4.42 2.81 1.59
C ALA A 202 -4.23 1.73 2.66
N LEU A 203 -5.18 0.79 2.67
CA LEU A 203 -5.18 -0.42 3.47
C LEU A 203 -5.29 -1.60 2.51
N TRP A 204 -4.36 -2.54 2.62
CA TRP A 204 -4.40 -3.81 1.91
C TRP A 204 -4.43 -4.95 2.90
N ILE A 205 -5.16 -6.01 2.56
CA ILE A 205 -5.16 -7.28 3.30
C ILE A 205 -4.23 -8.27 2.61
N ARG A 206 -3.59 -9.16 3.36
CA ARG A 206 -2.82 -10.25 2.78
C ARG A 206 -3.75 -11.14 1.96
N ASP A 207 -3.32 -11.43 0.75
CA ASP A 207 -3.97 -12.37 -0.16
C ASP A 207 -3.23 -13.71 -0.03
N ASN A 208 -3.94 -14.73 0.44
CA ASN A 208 -3.40 -16.08 0.68
C ASN A 208 -3.61 -16.96 -0.56
#